data_AF-A0A6A4RL89-F1
#
_entry.id   AF-A0A6A4RL89-F1
#
_cell.length_a   1.000
_cell.length_b   1.000
_cell.length_c   1.000
_cell.angle_alpha   90.00
_cell.angle_beta   90.00
_cell.angle_gamma   90.00
#
_symmetry.space_group_name_H-M   'P 1'
#
loop_
_entity.id
_entity.type
_entity.pdbx_description
1 polymer ?
#
loop_
_entity_poly.entity_id
_entity_poly.type
_entity_poly.pdbx_seq_one_letter_code
_entity_poly.pdbx_strand_id
1 'polypeptide(L)'
;MKEPSLAARFASVVGAASLCSAMFWQAAIAKGHKDGCSLEAFAETAEIIRVFRKIEMLSNTLLHAQSQALIEMQSGLVLGIDDGGFFGPTGTLSKSTGKAQSDLRNLTFVVKRLALDADAVSRLSNAFAEVEGLVTAGFEMTGHLEKDQIAEAVGIYAQKSLPQYKQVFSTVYTEVSGRERELSLLAAKCR
;
A
#
# COMPACT_ATOMS: atom_id res chain seq x y z
N MET A 1 12.58 -2.75 39.85
CA MET A 1 11.59 -3.16 38.83
C MET A 1 11.97 -2.46 37.53
N LYS A 2 12.30 -3.21 36.46
CA LYS A 2 12.66 -2.63 35.16
C LYS A 2 11.39 -2.45 34.33
N GLU A 3 11.11 -1.24 33.87
CA GLU A 3 9.99 -0.97 32.97
C GLU A 3 10.23 -1.64 31.60
N PRO A 4 9.20 -2.23 30.98
CA PRO A 4 9.32 -2.80 29.64
C PRO A 4 9.51 -1.69 28.60
N SER A 5 10.43 -1.90 27.66
CA SER A 5 10.74 -0.95 26.60
C SER A 5 9.54 -0.69 25.69
N LEU A 6 9.50 0.49 25.05
CA LEU A 6 8.47 0.90 24.09
C LEU A 6 8.23 -0.16 22.99
N ALA A 7 9.28 -0.86 22.54
CA ALA A 7 9.19 -1.94 21.57
C ALA A 7 8.34 -3.14 22.06
N ALA A 8 8.41 -3.48 23.35
CA ALA A 8 7.58 -4.53 23.95
C ALA A 8 6.10 -4.13 24.06
N ARG A 9 5.83 -2.82 24.22
CA ARG A 9 4.45 -2.30 24.22
C ARG A 9 3.83 -2.33 22.82
N PHE A 10 4.59 -1.98 21.77
CA PHE A 10 4.12 -2.07 20.38
C PHE A 10 3.89 -3.51 19.91
N ALA A 11 4.75 -4.45 20.30
CA ALA A 11 4.55 -5.87 19.98
C ALA A 11 3.24 -6.44 20.57
N SER A 12 2.82 -5.97 21.76
CA SER A 12 1.56 -6.38 22.37
C SER A 12 0.32 -5.82 21.65
N VAL A 13 0.41 -4.62 21.09
CA VAL A 13 -0.70 -3.97 20.38
C VAL A 13 -0.87 -4.57 18.98
N VAL A 14 0.23 -4.84 18.27
CA VAL A 14 0.19 -5.49 16.94
C VAL A 14 -0.21 -6.97 17.05
N GLY A 15 0.24 -7.67 18.10
CA GLY A 15 -0.17 -9.05 18.39
C GLY A 15 -1.64 -9.18 18.79
N ALA A 16 -2.18 -8.22 19.55
CA ALA A 16 -3.59 -8.24 19.93
C ALA A 16 -4.54 -7.95 18.76
N ALA A 17 -4.13 -7.10 17.81
CA ALA A 17 -4.93 -6.81 16.62
C ALA A 17 -5.02 -8.01 15.65
N SER A 18 -3.95 -8.80 15.50
CA SER A 18 -3.97 -10.01 14.68
C SER A 18 -4.74 -11.16 15.34
N LEU A 19 -4.66 -11.29 16.67
CA LEU A 19 -5.39 -12.30 17.42
C LEU A 19 -6.89 -12.01 17.54
N CYS A 20 -7.31 -10.75 17.66
CA CYS A 20 -8.73 -10.40 17.59
C CYS A 20 -9.33 -10.79 16.23
N SER A 21 -8.62 -10.52 15.13
CA SER A 21 -9.08 -10.84 13.77
C SER A 21 -9.18 -12.36 13.53
N ALA A 22 -8.26 -13.14 14.11
CA ALA A 22 -8.27 -14.60 14.01
C ALA A 22 -9.34 -15.27 14.90
N MET A 23 -9.65 -14.71 16.08
CA MET A 23 -10.65 -15.28 16.99
C MET A 23 -12.09 -15.04 16.53
N PHE A 24 -12.38 -13.95 15.81
CA PHE A 24 -13.69 -13.76 15.18
C PHE A 24 -13.97 -14.77 14.06
N TRP A 25 -12.92 -15.28 13.40
CA TRP A 25 -13.04 -16.22 12.29
C TRP A 25 -13.49 -17.62 12.74
N GLN A 26 -13.02 -18.11 13.89
CA GLN A 26 -13.38 -19.46 14.37
C GLN A 26 -14.73 -19.52 15.10
N ALA A 27 -15.14 -18.44 15.78
CA ALA A 27 -16.41 -18.44 16.52
C ALA A 27 -17.65 -18.37 15.58
N ALA A 28 -17.50 -17.85 14.37
CA ALA A 28 -18.59 -17.77 13.39
C ALA A 28 -18.87 -19.09 12.66
N ILE A 29 -17.94 -20.05 12.69
CA ILE A 29 -18.09 -21.36 12.01
C ILE A 29 -19.01 -22.32 12.81
N ALA A 30 -19.23 -22.08 14.10
CA ALA A 30 -19.91 -23.04 15.00
C ALA A 30 -21.40 -22.75 15.27
N LYS A 31 -21.97 -21.62 14.81
CA LYS A 31 -23.39 -21.32 14.97
C LYS A 31 -24.07 -21.30 13.61
N GLY A 32 -25.12 -22.14 13.48
CA GLY A 32 -25.87 -22.37 12.25
C GLY A 32 -26.14 -21.09 11.47
N HIS A 33 -25.90 -21.17 10.16
CA HIS A 33 -26.10 -20.08 9.22
C HIS A 33 -27.55 -19.58 9.31
N LYS A 34 -27.72 -18.32 9.71
CA LYS A 34 -28.91 -17.55 9.32
C LYS A 34 -28.76 -17.25 7.83
N ASP A 35 -29.85 -17.39 7.07
CA ASP A 35 -29.87 -17.05 5.65
C ASP A 35 -29.24 -15.67 5.41
N GLY A 36 -28.18 -15.61 4.58
CA GLY A 36 -27.50 -14.37 4.23
C GLY A 36 -26.21 -14.04 4.99
N CYS A 37 -25.73 -14.90 5.90
CA CYS A 37 -24.37 -14.82 6.44
C CYS A 37 -23.41 -15.69 5.59
N SER A 38 -22.55 -15.04 4.78
CA SER A 38 -21.51 -15.72 4.00
C SER A 38 -20.12 -15.35 4.51
N LEU A 39 -19.43 -16.32 5.11
CA LEU A 39 -18.03 -16.19 5.54
C LEU A 39 -17.09 -15.99 4.36
N GLU A 40 -17.42 -16.59 3.22
CA GLU A 40 -16.67 -16.43 1.96
C GLU A 40 -16.70 -14.97 1.48
N ALA A 41 -17.89 -14.36 1.43
CA ALA A 41 -18.04 -12.96 1.05
C ALA A 41 -17.31 -12.01 2.02
N PHE A 42 -17.29 -12.34 3.32
CA PHE A 42 -16.54 -11.58 4.31
C PHE A 42 -15.03 -11.67 4.07
N ALA A 43 -14.52 -12.88 3.81
CA ALA A 43 -13.10 -13.12 3.54
C ALA A 43 -12.64 -12.42 2.26
N GLU A 44 -13.43 -12.50 1.20
CA GLU A 44 -13.16 -11.83 -0.08
C GLU A 44 -13.08 -10.30 0.09
N THR A 45 -14.08 -9.71 0.75
CA THR A 45 -14.14 -8.27 0.98
C THR A 45 -12.95 -7.78 1.83
N ALA A 46 -12.58 -8.54 2.87
CA ALA A 46 -11.42 -8.23 3.70
C ALA A 46 -10.10 -8.31 2.91
N GLU A 47 -9.98 -9.28 2.00
CA GLU A 47 -8.80 -9.44 1.16
C GLU A 47 -8.66 -8.31 0.14
N ILE A 48 -9.77 -7.86 -0.46
CA ILE A 48 -9.78 -6.68 -1.35
C ILE A 48 -9.28 -5.43 -0.61
N ILE A 49 -9.79 -5.17 0.61
CA ILE A 49 -9.31 -4.07 1.46
C ILE A 49 -7.80 -4.21 1.71
N ARG A 50 -7.35 -5.41 2.06
CA ARG A 50 -5.93 -5.69 2.34
C ARG A 50 -5.04 -5.37 1.13
N VAL A 51 -5.49 -5.64 -0.09
CA VAL A 51 -4.75 -5.31 -1.32
C VAL A 51 -4.72 -3.81 -1.55
N PHE A 52 -5.86 -3.11 -1.43
CA PHE A 52 -5.91 -1.66 -1.59
C PHE A 52 -5.05 -0.91 -0.55
N ARG A 53 -5.02 -1.37 0.71
CA ARG A 53 -4.13 -0.81 1.73
C ARG A 53 -2.64 -1.00 1.40
N LYS A 54 -2.27 -2.12 0.77
CA LYS A 54 -0.89 -2.31 0.27
C LYS A 54 -0.57 -1.38 -0.89
N ILE A 55 -1.52 -1.14 -1.80
CA ILE A 55 -1.39 -0.15 -2.87
C ILE A 55 -1.14 1.25 -2.29
N GLU A 56 -1.95 1.67 -1.31
CA GLU A 56 -1.78 2.95 -0.61
C GLU A 56 -0.38 3.10 -0.02
N MET A 57 0.05 2.12 0.79
CA MET A 57 1.38 2.13 1.40
C MET A 57 2.51 2.22 0.37
N LEU A 58 2.42 1.45 -0.73
CA LEU A 58 3.38 1.48 -1.82
C LEU A 58 3.46 2.86 -2.47
N SER A 59 2.30 3.43 -2.82
CA SER A 59 2.21 4.74 -3.47
C SER A 59 2.72 5.88 -2.58
N ASN A 60 2.40 5.85 -1.29
CA ASN A 60 2.90 6.82 -0.29
C ASN A 60 4.42 6.74 -0.16
N THR A 61 4.95 5.53 -0.03
CA THR A 61 6.40 5.30 0.09
C THR A 61 7.14 5.82 -1.13
N LEU A 62 6.61 5.54 -2.33
CA LEU A 62 7.24 5.95 -3.57
C LEU A 62 7.18 7.46 -3.80
N LEU A 63 6.02 8.10 -3.55
CA LEU A 63 5.91 9.55 -3.65
C LEU A 63 6.83 10.26 -2.64
N HIS A 64 6.92 9.73 -1.42
CA HIS A 64 7.84 10.25 -0.42
C HIS A 64 9.29 10.15 -0.89
N ALA A 65 9.73 8.98 -1.36
CA ALA A 65 11.09 8.79 -1.88
C ALA A 65 11.41 9.71 -3.07
N GLN A 66 10.44 9.96 -3.96
CA GLN A 66 10.61 10.92 -5.06
C GLN A 66 10.76 12.35 -4.56
N SER A 67 9.92 12.79 -3.61
CA SER A 67 10.03 14.13 -3.03
C SER A 67 11.33 14.33 -2.24
N GLN A 68 11.77 13.30 -1.52
CA GLN A 68 13.01 13.28 -0.75
C GLN A 68 14.20 13.43 -1.69
N ALA A 69 14.29 12.63 -2.76
CA ALA A 69 15.39 12.71 -3.71
C ALA A 69 15.54 14.12 -4.34
N LEU A 70 14.43 14.79 -4.63
CA LEU A 70 14.46 16.19 -5.10
C LEU A 70 15.05 17.14 -4.06
N ILE A 71 14.64 17.00 -2.79
CA ILE A 71 15.16 17.82 -1.68
C ILE A 71 16.65 17.54 -1.47
N GLU A 72 17.06 16.27 -1.49
CA GLU A 72 18.46 15.86 -1.28
C GLU A 72 19.36 16.39 -2.40
N MET A 73 18.91 16.28 -3.65
CA MET A 73 19.63 16.82 -4.81
C MET A 73 19.73 18.35 -4.79
N GLN A 74 18.68 19.04 -4.36
CA GLN A 74 18.69 20.50 -4.32
C GLN A 74 19.46 21.08 -3.13
N SER A 75 19.43 20.41 -1.98
CA SER A 75 20.07 20.87 -0.75
C SER A 75 21.49 20.36 -0.55
N GLY A 76 21.87 19.27 -1.23
CA GLY A 76 23.10 18.53 -0.96
C GLY A 76 23.09 17.78 0.38
N LEU A 77 21.97 17.79 1.11
CA LEU A 77 21.80 17.08 2.37
C LEU A 77 21.16 15.72 2.09
N VAL A 78 21.83 14.64 2.48
CA VAL A 78 21.23 13.30 2.44
C VAL A 78 20.38 13.13 3.69
N LEU A 79 19.07 12.99 3.51
CA LEU A 79 18.13 12.72 4.59
C LEU A 79 18.21 11.21 4.86
N GLY A 80 18.86 10.86 5.98
CA GLY A 80 19.03 9.46 6.36
C GLY A 80 17.70 8.71 6.39
N ILE A 81 17.73 7.45 5.96
CA ILE A 81 16.64 6.50 6.17
C ILE A 81 16.84 5.76 7.49
N ASP A 82 15.74 5.38 8.15
CA ASP A 82 15.71 4.65 9.44
C ASP A 82 16.55 3.37 9.43
N ASP A 83 16.84 2.82 8.25
CA ASP A 83 17.64 1.60 8.04
C ASP A 83 19.17 1.81 8.22
N GLY A 84 19.65 3.04 8.45
CA GLY A 84 21.07 3.35 8.66
C GLY A 84 21.98 3.18 7.44
N GLY A 85 21.43 2.86 6.27
CA GLY A 85 22.17 2.78 5.01
C GLY A 85 22.27 4.13 4.33
N PHE A 86 23.50 4.55 4.00
CA PHE A 86 23.77 5.73 3.19
C PHE A 86 23.79 5.33 1.71
N PHE A 87 22.77 5.71 0.94
CA PHE A 87 22.65 5.36 -0.48
C PHE A 87 22.89 6.55 -1.43
N GLY A 88 23.32 7.70 -0.90
CA GLY A 88 23.41 8.94 -1.66
C GLY A 88 22.04 9.51 -2.07
N PRO A 89 22.01 10.68 -2.73
CA PRO A 89 20.78 11.46 -2.97
C PRO A 89 19.70 10.76 -3.81
N THR A 90 20.08 9.79 -4.65
CA THR A 90 19.17 9.05 -5.54
C THR A 90 18.93 7.61 -5.08
N GLY A 91 19.72 7.11 -4.14
CA GLY A 91 19.71 5.69 -3.81
C GLY A 91 18.45 5.25 -3.07
N THR A 92 17.89 6.09 -2.20
CA THR A 92 16.59 5.83 -1.56
C THR A 92 15.47 5.74 -2.59
N LEU A 93 15.46 6.63 -3.59
CA LEU A 93 14.51 6.61 -4.69
C LEU A 93 14.66 5.34 -5.55
N SER A 94 15.89 5.01 -5.95
CA SER A 94 16.16 3.81 -6.76
C SER A 94 15.74 2.52 -6.04
N LYS A 95 16.12 2.37 -4.77
CA LYS A 95 15.73 1.23 -3.92
C LYS A 95 14.21 1.13 -3.76
N SER A 96 13.55 2.24 -3.44
CA SER A 96 12.10 2.28 -3.23
C SER A 96 11.32 1.99 -4.52
N THR A 97 11.79 2.50 -5.65
CA THR A 97 11.19 2.26 -6.97
C THR A 97 11.34 0.79 -7.37
N GLY A 98 12.53 0.20 -7.22
CA GLY A 98 12.76 -1.22 -7.51
C GLY A 98 11.94 -2.14 -6.60
N LYS A 99 11.85 -1.81 -5.30
CA LYS A 99 11.01 -2.53 -4.35
C LYS A 99 9.53 -2.43 -4.73
N ALA A 100 9.05 -1.22 -5.06
CA ALA A 100 7.66 -1.01 -5.46
C ALA A 100 7.29 -1.79 -6.72
N GLN A 101 8.18 -1.84 -7.72
CA GLN A 101 7.99 -2.66 -8.92
C GLN A 101 7.85 -4.15 -8.58
N SER A 102 8.71 -4.67 -7.71
CA SER A 102 8.67 -6.07 -7.27
C SER A 102 7.39 -6.38 -6.48
N ASP A 103 7.05 -5.53 -5.51
CA ASP A 103 5.86 -5.68 -4.68
C ASP A 103 4.57 -5.58 -5.52
N LEU A 104 4.53 -4.68 -6.51
CA LEU A 104 3.41 -4.57 -7.45
C LEU A 104 3.24 -5.85 -8.29
N ARG A 105 4.33 -6.40 -8.85
CA ARG A 105 4.29 -7.68 -9.59
C ARG A 105 3.77 -8.82 -8.71
N ASN A 106 4.23 -8.88 -7.47
CA ASN A 106 3.77 -9.88 -6.51
C ASN A 106 2.28 -9.73 -6.18
N LEU A 107 1.80 -8.49 -5.99
CA LEU A 107 0.38 -8.22 -5.77
C LEU A 107 -0.47 -8.62 -6.97
N THR A 108 -0.03 -8.30 -8.19
CA THR A 108 -0.71 -8.73 -9.42
C THR A 108 -0.82 -10.25 -9.51
N PHE A 109 0.23 -10.98 -9.14
CA PHE A 109 0.20 -12.45 -9.10
C PHE A 109 -0.76 -12.98 -8.02
N VAL A 110 -0.74 -12.39 -6.83
CA VAL A 110 -1.65 -12.77 -5.74
C VAL A 110 -3.10 -12.55 -6.16
N VAL A 111 -3.44 -11.38 -6.71
CA VAL A 111 -4.81 -11.05 -7.16
C VAL A 111 -5.30 -12.01 -8.24
N LYS A 112 -4.46 -12.39 -9.20
CA LYS A 112 -4.83 -13.39 -10.23
C LYS A 112 -5.15 -14.76 -9.65
N ARG A 113 -4.65 -15.09 -8.46
CA ARG A 113 -4.93 -16.36 -7.77
C ARG A 113 -6.13 -16.28 -6.85
N LEU A 114 -6.59 -15.09 -6.51
CA LEU A 114 -7.83 -14.90 -5.78
C LEU A 114 -8.99 -15.12 -6.77
N ALA A 115 -9.98 -15.91 -6.37
CA ALA A 115 -11.19 -16.16 -7.15
C ALA A 115 -12.16 -14.97 -7.02
N LEU A 116 -11.67 -13.75 -7.30
CA LEU A 116 -12.46 -12.52 -7.18
C LEU A 116 -13.45 -12.40 -8.34
N ASP A 117 -14.54 -11.67 -8.10
CA ASP A 117 -15.45 -11.26 -9.17
C ASP A 117 -14.77 -10.36 -10.22
N ALA A 118 -15.34 -10.32 -11.43
CA ALA A 118 -14.77 -9.61 -12.57
C ALA A 118 -14.63 -8.08 -12.33
N ASP A 119 -15.55 -7.49 -11.58
CA ASP A 119 -15.53 -6.05 -11.29
C ASP A 119 -14.43 -5.72 -10.28
N ALA A 120 -14.21 -6.58 -9.28
CA ALA A 120 -13.11 -6.46 -8.33
C ALA A 120 -11.75 -6.62 -9.02
N VAL A 121 -11.61 -7.59 -9.93
CA VAL A 121 -10.41 -7.76 -10.75
C VAL A 121 -10.14 -6.53 -11.62
N SER A 122 -11.18 -5.98 -12.27
CA SER A 122 -11.05 -4.78 -13.11
C SER A 122 -10.57 -3.58 -12.31
N ARG A 123 -11.20 -3.30 -11.16
CA ARG A 123 -10.82 -2.20 -10.27
C ARG A 123 -9.39 -2.32 -9.76
N LEU A 124 -8.98 -3.51 -9.31
CA LEU A 124 -7.62 -3.76 -8.86
C LEU A 124 -6.61 -3.61 -10.00
N SER A 125 -6.95 -4.06 -11.20
CA SER A 125 -6.07 -3.91 -12.38
C SER A 125 -5.86 -2.45 -12.75
N ASN A 126 -6.91 -1.63 -12.70
CA ASN A 126 -6.80 -0.18 -12.91
C ASN A 126 -5.91 0.46 -11.84
N ALA A 127 -6.10 0.11 -10.56
CA ALA A 127 -5.27 0.62 -9.49
C ALA A 127 -3.80 0.20 -9.64
N PHE A 128 -3.52 -1.01 -10.12
CA PHE A 128 -2.17 -1.46 -10.42
C PHE A 128 -1.53 -0.67 -11.57
N ALA A 129 -2.29 -0.37 -12.62
CA ALA A 129 -1.79 0.44 -13.74
C ALA A 129 -1.41 1.86 -13.29
N GLU A 130 -2.20 2.47 -12.39
CA GLU A 130 -1.87 3.78 -11.82
C GLU A 130 -0.58 3.73 -10.99
N VAL A 131 -0.40 2.71 -10.14
CA VAL A 131 0.85 2.53 -9.37
C VAL A 131 2.04 2.25 -10.30
N GLU A 132 1.85 1.50 -11.39
CA GLU A 132 2.88 1.26 -12.40
C GLU A 132 3.33 2.58 -13.07
N GLY A 133 2.40 3.52 -13.27
CA GLY A 133 2.71 4.88 -13.68
C GLY A 133 3.65 5.60 -12.71
N LEU A 134 3.36 5.54 -11.39
CA LEU A 134 4.26 6.09 -10.37
C LEU A 134 5.64 5.43 -10.37
N VAL A 135 5.71 4.10 -10.53
CA VAL A 135 6.97 3.34 -10.60
C VAL A 135 7.79 3.79 -11.81
N THR A 136 7.14 3.93 -12.96
CA THR A 136 7.76 4.41 -14.19
C THR A 136 8.34 5.81 -14.01
N ALA A 137 7.56 6.73 -13.43
CA ALA A 137 8.03 8.07 -13.09
C ALA A 137 9.22 8.04 -12.12
N GLY A 138 9.25 7.12 -11.14
CA GLY A 138 10.37 6.94 -10.23
C GLY A 138 11.68 6.56 -10.94
N PHE A 139 11.62 5.65 -11.93
CA PHE A 139 12.79 5.29 -12.73
C PHE A 139 13.24 6.44 -13.64
N GLU A 140 12.31 7.14 -14.28
CA GLU A 140 12.63 8.31 -15.10
C GLU A 140 13.30 9.41 -14.25
N MET A 141 12.73 9.75 -13.08
CA MET A 141 13.32 10.71 -12.15
C MET A 141 14.73 10.31 -11.74
N THR A 142 14.94 9.03 -11.39
CA THR A 142 16.27 8.52 -11.04
C THR A 142 17.28 8.79 -12.16
N GLY A 143 16.92 8.45 -13.41
CA GLY A 143 17.81 8.65 -14.56
C GLY A 143 18.10 10.11 -14.91
N HIS A 144 17.22 11.05 -14.56
CA HIS A 144 17.48 12.49 -14.68
C HIS A 144 18.35 13.01 -13.53
N LEU A 145 18.05 12.62 -12.30
CA LEU A 145 18.81 13.05 -11.12
C LEU A 145 20.26 12.57 -11.15
N GLU A 146 20.52 11.36 -11.65
CA GLU A 146 21.89 10.84 -11.86
C GLU A 146 22.70 11.65 -12.89
N LYS A 147 22.04 12.49 -13.69
CA LYS A 147 22.66 13.39 -14.68
C LYS A 147 22.63 14.86 -14.22
N ASP A 148 22.33 15.11 -12.95
CA ASP A 148 22.12 16.45 -12.37
C ASP A 148 21.01 17.27 -13.06
N GLN A 149 20.06 16.60 -13.71
CA GLN A 149 18.91 17.21 -14.41
C GLN A 149 17.73 17.40 -13.45
N ILE A 150 17.93 18.26 -12.44
CA ILE A 150 16.95 18.48 -11.36
C ILE A 150 15.64 19.07 -11.91
N ALA A 151 15.71 20.01 -12.86
CA ALA A 151 14.52 20.66 -13.41
C ALA A 151 13.60 19.67 -14.14
N GLU A 152 14.19 18.74 -14.89
CA GLU A 152 13.50 17.66 -15.58
C GLU A 152 12.85 16.69 -14.59
N ALA A 153 13.56 16.31 -13.53
CA ALA A 153 13.03 15.45 -12.47
C ALA A 153 11.87 16.11 -11.71
N VAL A 154 11.96 17.42 -11.42
CA VAL A 154 10.86 18.22 -10.84
C VAL A 154 9.68 18.24 -11.80
N GLY A 155 9.92 18.40 -13.10
CA GLY A 155 8.89 18.32 -14.14
C GLY A 155 8.14 16.99 -14.11
N ILE A 156 8.86 15.87 -14.04
CA ILE A 156 8.26 14.53 -13.92
C ILE A 156 7.44 14.41 -12.63
N TYR A 157 8.01 14.83 -11.49
CA TYR A 157 7.30 14.76 -10.21
C TYR A 157 5.97 15.54 -10.24
N ALA A 158 6.00 16.76 -10.75
CA ALA A 158 4.83 17.63 -10.80
C ALA A 158 3.78 17.20 -11.83
N GLN A 159 4.22 16.76 -13.01
CA GLN A 159 3.33 16.49 -14.15
C GLN A 159 2.89 15.03 -14.26
N LYS A 160 3.65 14.07 -13.70
CA LYS A 160 3.34 12.65 -13.74
C LYS A 160 3.03 12.12 -12.34
N SER A 161 4.01 12.16 -11.43
CA SER A 161 3.89 11.50 -10.13
C SER A 161 2.76 12.02 -9.26
N LEU A 162 2.64 13.34 -9.10
CA LEU A 162 1.59 13.95 -8.26
C LEU A 162 0.17 13.68 -8.79
N PRO A 163 -0.13 13.87 -10.09
CA PRO A 163 -1.42 13.48 -10.65
C PRO A 163 -1.74 11.99 -10.45
N GLN A 164 -0.79 11.09 -10.75
CA GLN A 164 -1.01 9.66 -10.58
C GLN A 164 -1.22 9.27 -9.11
N TYR A 165 -0.44 9.84 -8.21
CA TYR A 165 -0.63 9.64 -6.77
C TYR A 165 -2.04 10.05 -6.32
N LYS A 166 -2.51 11.22 -6.77
CA LYS A 166 -3.87 11.69 -6.43
C LYS A 166 -4.94 10.71 -6.93
N GLN A 167 -4.75 10.14 -8.12
CA GLN A 167 -5.65 9.15 -8.69
C GLN A 167 -5.62 7.82 -7.91
N VAL A 168 -4.44 7.35 -7.51
CA VAL A 168 -4.31 6.17 -6.63
C VAL A 168 -4.99 6.43 -5.30
N PHE A 169 -4.71 7.56 -4.65
CA PHE A 169 -5.26 7.90 -3.34
C PHE A 169 -6.79 7.97 -3.36
N SER A 170 -7.38 8.64 -4.35
CA SER A 170 -8.84 8.73 -4.47
C SER A 170 -9.49 7.36 -4.72
N THR A 171 -8.86 6.53 -5.54
CA THR A 171 -9.31 5.16 -5.84
C THR A 171 -9.26 4.30 -4.57
N VAL A 172 -8.13 4.28 -3.87
CA VAL A 172 -7.99 3.48 -2.64
C VAL A 172 -8.99 3.93 -1.58
N TYR A 173 -9.13 5.23 -1.36
CA TYR A 173 -10.09 5.76 -0.38
C TYR A 173 -11.52 5.31 -0.68
N THR A 174 -11.95 5.43 -1.95
CA THR A 174 -13.30 5.06 -2.38
C THR A 174 -13.55 3.56 -2.22
N GLU A 175 -12.60 2.74 -2.66
CA GLU A 175 -12.74 1.29 -2.60
C GLU A 175 -12.72 0.78 -1.16
N VAL A 176 -11.77 1.24 -0.33
CA VAL A 176 -11.69 0.81 1.07
C VAL A 176 -12.93 1.20 1.85
N SER A 177 -13.39 2.46 1.74
CA SER A 177 -14.58 2.90 2.45
C SER A 177 -15.85 2.16 2.01
N GLY A 178 -15.99 1.88 0.70
CA GLY A 178 -17.07 1.05 0.16
C GLY A 178 -17.07 -0.36 0.74
N ARG A 179 -15.91 -1.03 0.74
CA ARG A 179 -15.77 -2.40 1.26
C ARG A 179 -15.89 -2.49 2.78
N GLU A 180 -15.42 -1.49 3.54
CA GLU A 180 -15.63 -1.43 4.99
C GLU A 180 -17.12 -1.34 5.35
N ARG A 181 -17.90 -0.60 4.54
CA ARG A 181 -19.36 -0.56 4.67
C ARG A 181 -19.99 -1.92 4.35
N GLU A 182 -19.55 -2.60 3.30
CA GLU A 182 -20.01 -3.95 2.96
C GLU A 182 -19.73 -4.95 4.08
N LEU A 183 -18.50 -4.96 4.63
CA LEU A 183 -18.14 -5.80 5.79
C LEU A 183 -19.05 -5.52 7.00
N SER A 184 -19.36 -4.25 7.26
CA SER A 184 -20.25 -3.88 8.36
C SER A 184 -21.67 -4.43 8.17
N LEU A 185 -22.19 -4.39 6.94
CA LEU A 185 -23.49 -4.98 6.59
C LEU A 185 -23.49 -6.51 6.69
N LEU A 186 -22.41 -7.17 6.23
CA LEU A 186 -22.24 -8.61 6.37
C LEU A 186 -22.16 -9.03 7.85
N ALA A 187 -21.37 -8.31 8.65
CA ALA A 187 -21.26 -8.55 10.08
C ALA A 187 -22.61 -8.39 10.82
N ALA A 188 -23.44 -7.42 10.41
CA ALA A 188 -24.77 -7.24 10.96
C ALA A 188 -25.72 -8.41 10.64
N LYS A 189 -25.64 -9.00 9.44
CA LYS A 189 -26.41 -10.19 9.05
C LYS A 189 -25.96 -11.47 9.78
N CYS A 190 -24.69 -11.54 10.17
CA CYS A 190 -24.09 -12.67 10.87
C CYS A 190 -24.27 -12.65 12.40
N ARG A 191 -24.86 -11.58 12.97
CA ARG A 191 -25.23 -11.49 14.40
C ARG A 191 -26.63 -12.07 14.64
#